data_AF-A0A183FFV7-F1
#
_entry.id   AF-A0A183FFV7-F1
#
_cell.length_a   1.000
_cell.length_b   1.000
_cell.length_c   1.000
_cell.angle_alpha   90.00
_cell.angle_beta   90.00
_cell.angle_gamma   90.00
#
_symmetry.space_group_name_H-M   'P 1'
#
loop_
_entity.id
_entity.type
_entity.pdbx_description
1 polymer ?
#
loop_
_entity_poly.entity_id
_entity_poly.type
_entity_poly.pdbx_seq_one_letter_code
_entity_poly.pdbx_strand_id
1 'polypeptide(L)'
;MGNVRQQFWIPRLMRQVKVAFRRCISYQRFNNLPFHYPDGENLLSRKVVQTRPFNQIGVDMFEPLHLKGNQDVPETTAKAYGLIIY
;
A
#
# COMPACT_ATOMS: atom_id res chain seq x y z
N MET A 1 29.31 -6.70 13.42
CA MET A 1 29.77 -6.45 14.81
C MET A 1 31.28 -6.62 15.00
N GLY A 2 32.05 -7.00 13.98
CA GLY A 2 33.50 -7.12 14.07
C GLY A 2 34.17 -5.81 14.46
N ASN A 3 33.81 -4.70 13.80
CA ASN A 3 34.48 -3.41 13.98
C ASN A 3 34.41 -2.87 15.43
N VAL A 4 33.28 -3.06 16.13
CA VAL A 4 33.16 -2.60 17.53
C VAL A 4 33.99 -3.47 18.48
N ARG A 5 34.07 -4.78 18.22
CA ARG A 5 34.86 -5.72 19.05
C ARG A 5 36.37 -5.59 18.83
N GLN A 6 36.79 -5.01 17.71
CA GLN A 6 38.20 -4.69 17.45
C GLN A 6 38.72 -3.56 18.34
N GLN A 7 37.83 -2.66 18.79
CA GLN A 7 38.21 -1.48 19.57
C GLN A 7 37.72 -1.53 21.02
N PHE A 8 36.64 -2.25 21.31
CA PHE A 8 35.99 -2.24 22.61
C PHE A 8 35.56 -3.63 23.09
N TRP A 9 35.86 -3.94 24.36
CA TRP A 9 35.36 -5.14 25.04
C TRP A 9 34.13 -4.80 25.89
N ILE A 10 32.95 -4.84 25.27
CA ILE A 10 31.69 -4.48 25.93
C ILE A 10 30.87 -5.73 26.25
N PRO A 11 30.57 -6.00 27.53
CA PRO A 11 29.70 -7.10 27.93
C PRO A 11 28.32 -6.96 27.31
N ARG A 12 27.77 -8.06 26.77
CA ARG A 12 26.41 -8.11 26.19
C ARG A 12 26.15 -7.07 25.08
N LEU A 13 27.16 -6.69 24.32
CA LEU A 13 27.08 -5.72 23.21
C LEU A 13 25.87 -5.96 22.27
N MET A 14 25.59 -7.21 21.93
CA MET A 14 24.42 -7.58 21.09
C MET A 14 23.10 -7.01 21.63
N ARG A 15 22.89 -7.05 22.94
CA ARG A 15 21.66 -6.57 23.58
C ARG A 15 21.56 -5.05 23.45
N GLN A 16 22.66 -4.34 23.64
CA GLN A 16 22.71 -2.88 23.52
C GLN A 16 22.48 -2.44 22.07
N VAL A 17 23.11 -3.10 21.10
CA VAL A 17 22.92 -2.80 19.67
C VAL A 17 21.48 -3.07 19.24
N LYS A 18 20.85 -4.16 19.71
CA LYS A 18 19.43 -4.43 19.44
C LYS A 18 18.53 -3.32 19.98
N VAL A 19 18.80 -2.77 21.17
CA VAL A 19 18.05 -1.63 21.72
C VAL A 19 18.24 -0.37 20.87
N ALA A 20 19.46 -0.11 20.41
CA ALA A 20 19.74 1.04 19.55
C ALA A 20 19.00 0.93 18.20
N PHE A 21 19.05 -0.24 17.55
CA PHE A 21 18.31 -0.49 16.31
C PHE A 21 16.80 -0.40 16.49
N ARG A 22 16.26 -0.87 17.62
CA ARG A 22 14.85 -0.70 17.98
C ARG A 22 14.44 0.76 18.20
N ARG A 23 15.35 1.72 18.33
CA ARG A 23 15.03 3.16 18.43
C ARG A 23 15.28 3.91 17.12
N CYS A 24 16.00 3.32 16.18
CA CYS A 24 16.37 3.96 14.92
C CYS A 24 15.26 3.81 13.88
N ILE A 25 14.54 4.90 13.58
CA ILE A 25 13.44 4.91 12.59
C ILE A 25 13.95 4.53 11.19
N SER A 26 15.12 5.03 10.79
CA SER A 26 15.70 4.71 9.48
C SER A 26 15.93 3.20 9.35
N TYR A 27 16.52 2.55 10.36
CA TYR A 27 16.72 1.11 10.36
C TYR A 27 15.38 0.35 10.32
N GLN A 28 14.41 0.77 11.14
CA GLN A 28 13.09 0.16 11.20
C GLN A 28 12.35 0.21 9.86
N ARG A 29 12.38 1.35 9.16
CA ARG A 29 11.67 1.51 7.88
C ARG A 29 12.13 0.54 6.80
N PHE A 30 13.41 0.23 6.76
CA PHE A 30 13.98 -0.63 5.71
C PHE A 30 14.09 -2.11 6.12
N ASN A 31 14.16 -2.41 7.41
CA ASN A 31 14.48 -3.76 7.90
C ASN A 31 13.37 -4.41 8.73
N ASN A 32 12.37 -3.64 9.21
CA ASN A 32 11.25 -4.28 9.88
C ASN A 32 10.41 -5.05 8.88
N LEU A 33 9.82 -6.15 9.35
CA LEU A 33 8.82 -6.87 8.59
C LEU A 33 7.63 -5.95 8.31
N PRO A 34 6.91 -6.18 7.19
CA PRO A 34 5.62 -5.53 6.95
C PRO A 34 4.72 -5.64 8.18
N PHE A 35 3.89 -4.61 8.41
CA PHE A 35 2.92 -4.65 9.48
C PHE A 35 2.09 -5.93 9.36
N HIS A 36 1.97 -6.70 10.46
CA HIS A 36 1.15 -7.89 10.46
C HIS A 36 -0.26 -7.48 10.08
N TYR A 37 -0.76 -7.97 8.96
CA TYR A 37 -2.14 -7.72 8.61
C TYR A 37 -2.98 -8.29 9.75
N PRO A 38 -3.91 -7.54 10.35
CA PRO A 38 -4.76 -8.11 11.39
C PRO A 38 -5.39 -9.39 10.84
N ASP A 39 -5.51 -10.43 11.67
CA ASP A 39 -6.23 -11.63 11.26
C ASP A 39 -7.55 -11.17 10.69
N GLY A 40 -7.80 -11.51 9.41
CA GLY A 40 -8.89 -10.92 8.66
C GLY A 40 -10.17 -11.03 9.47
N GLU A 41 -10.74 -9.89 9.87
CA GLU A 41 -12.03 -9.87 10.53
C GLU A 41 -13.01 -10.72 9.71
N ASN A 42 -13.90 -11.44 10.39
CA ASN A 42 -15.01 -12.11 9.73
C ASN A 42 -15.58 -11.15 8.70
N LEU A 43 -15.65 -11.58 7.43
CA LEU A 43 -16.16 -10.76 6.34
C LEU A 43 -17.38 -10.00 6.84
N LEU A 44 -17.31 -8.66 6.82
CA LEU A 44 -18.41 -7.81 7.29
C LEU A 44 -19.72 -8.41 6.79
N SER A 45 -20.70 -8.65 7.67
CA SER A 45 -21.92 -9.39 7.35
C SER A 45 -22.63 -8.85 6.10
N ARG A 46 -22.43 -7.57 5.81
CA ARG A 46 -22.90 -6.86 4.62
C ARG A 46 -22.34 -7.38 3.28
N LYS A 47 -21.16 -8.01 3.25
CA LYS A 47 -20.56 -8.56 2.01
C LYS A 47 -21.27 -9.82 1.52
N VAL A 48 -22.00 -10.53 2.39
CA VAL A 48 -22.69 -11.79 2.05
C VAL A 48 -24.17 -11.68 2.42
N VAL A 49 -24.84 -10.65 1.91
CA VAL A 49 -26.29 -10.52 2.04
C VAL A 49 -26.92 -10.87 0.70
N GLN A 50 -27.76 -11.90 0.68
CA GLN A 50 -28.62 -12.16 -0.47
C GLN A 50 -29.63 -11.01 -0.57
N THR A 51 -29.47 -10.19 -1.60
CA THR A 51 -30.34 -9.05 -1.87
C THR A 51 -31.06 -9.24 -3.19
N ARG A 52 -32.06 -8.38 -3.46
CA ARG A 52 -32.72 -8.35 -4.76
C ARG A 52 -31.73 -7.91 -5.85
N PRO A 53 -31.89 -8.34 -7.11
CA PRO A 53 -31.09 -7.81 -8.22
C PRO A 53 -31.08 -6.27 -8.20
N PHE A 54 -29.90 -5.67 -8.38
CA PHE A 54 -29.68 -4.21 -8.38
C PHE A 54 -29.97 -3.47 -7.05
N ASN A 55 -30.11 -4.17 -5.93
CA ASN A 55 -30.36 -3.52 -4.63
C ASN A 55 -29.16 -2.72 -4.11
N GLN A 56 -27.94 -3.16 -4.40
CA GLN A 56 -26.70 -2.44 -4.11
C GLN A 56 -25.75 -2.66 -5.28
N ILE A 57 -25.25 -1.57 -5.86
CA ILE A 57 -24.47 -1.60 -7.09
C ILE A 57 -23.14 -0.90 -6.82
N GLY A 58 -22.04 -1.56 -7.21
CA GLY A 58 -20.71 -0.97 -7.23
C GLY A 58 -20.60 -0.03 -8.42
N VAL A 59 -20.13 1.18 -8.16
CA VAL A 59 -19.87 2.19 -9.18
C VAL A 59 -18.39 2.52 -9.12
N ASP A 60 -17.66 2.21 -10.17
CA ASP A 60 -16.25 2.53 -10.31
C ASP A 60 -16.05 3.48 -11.49
N MET A 61 -15.41 4.61 -11.23
CA MET A 61 -15.20 5.66 -12.21
C MET A 61 -13.72 5.72 -12.56
N PHE A 62 -13.44 5.65 -13.85
CA PHE A 62 -12.07 5.74 -14.33
C PHE A 62 -11.56 7.18 -14.30
N GLU A 63 -10.24 7.30 -14.17
CA GLU A 63 -9.58 8.54 -14.53
C GLU A 63 -9.82 8.89 -16.03
N PRO A 64 -9.77 10.18 -16.39
CA PRO A 64 -10.04 10.61 -17.75
C PRO A 64 -9.10 9.93 -18.75
N LEU A 65 -9.69 9.23 -19.73
CA LEU A 65 -8.97 8.66 -20.85
C LEU A 65 -8.68 9.75 -21.88
N HIS A 66 -7.41 9.90 -22.25
CA HIS A 66 -7.00 10.82 -23.30
C HIS A 66 -7.23 10.21 -24.67
N LEU A 67 -8.18 10.75 -25.43
CA LEU A 67 -8.44 10.35 -26.80
C LEU A 67 -7.47 11.07 -27.74
N LYS A 68 -6.90 10.32 -28.69
CA LYS A 68 -6.18 10.93 -29.81
C LYS A 68 -7.22 11.48 -30.79
N GLY A 69 -7.15 12.78 -31.07
CA GLY A 69 -7.95 13.40 -32.14
C GLY A 69 -7.57 12.83 -33.50
N ASN A 70 -8.53 12.79 -34.44
CA ASN A 70 -8.23 12.49 -35.84
C ASN A 70 -7.27 13.55 -36.40
N GLN A 71 -6.45 13.14 -37.37
CA GLN A 71 -5.20 13.76 -37.83
C GLN A 71 -5.28 15.21 -38.35
N ASP A 72 -6.45 15.86 -38.29
CA ASP A 72 -6.69 17.18 -38.89
C ASP A 72 -6.86 18.34 -37.88
N VAL A 73 -6.86 18.07 -36.56
CA VAL A 73 -6.86 19.13 -35.52
C VAL A 73 -5.90 18.77 -34.37
N PRO A 74 -4.72 19.41 -34.27
CA PRO A 74 -3.64 18.95 -33.40
C PRO A 74 -3.80 19.26 -31.90
N GLU A 75 -4.83 19.99 -31.45
CA GLU A 75 -4.86 20.49 -30.06
C GLU A 75 -6.23 20.42 -29.37
N THR A 76 -6.95 19.30 -29.53
CA THR A 76 -8.04 19.00 -28.58
C THR A 76 -7.99 17.52 -28.22
N THR A 77 -7.12 17.18 -27.26
CA THR A 77 -7.13 15.88 -26.59
C THR A 77 -8.46 15.75 -25.85
N ALA A 78 -9.47 15.17 -26.51
CA ALA A 78 -10.77 14.95 -25.90
C ALA A 78 -10.61 14.00 -24.70
N LYS A 79 -11.16 14.38 -23.55
CA LYS A 79 -11.18 13.53 -22.36
C LYS A 79 -12.45 12.70 -22.38
N ALA A 80 -12.30 11.38 -22.33
CA ALA A 80 -13.41 10.46 -22.13
C ALA A 80 -13.45 10.03 -20.66
N TYR A 81 -14.67 9.98 -20.10
CA TYR A 81 -14.92 9.48 -18.76
C TYR A 81 -15.77 8.23 -18.88
N GLY A 82 -15.41 7.18 -18.15
CA GLY A 82 -16.11 5.90 -18.15
C GLY A 82 -16.54 5.51 -16.75
N LEU A 83 -17.68 4.84 -16.66
CA LEU A 83 -18.24 4.32 -15.42
C LEU A 83 -18.52 2.82 -15.61
N ILE A 84 -18.03 1.98 -14.70
CA ILE A 84 -18.41 0.56 -14.62
C ILE A 84 -19.39 0.38 -13.47
N ILE A 85 -20.42 -0.40 -13.76
CA ILE A 85 -21.51 -0.73 -12.87
C ILE A 85 -21.47 -2.26 -12.66
N TYR A 86 -21.32 -2.73 -11.42
CA TYR A 86 -21.27 -4.16 -11.07
C TYR A 86 -22.06 -4.53 -9.82
#